data_AF-T2IZQ2-F1
#
_entry.id   AF-T2IZQ2-F1
#
_cell.length_a   1.000
_cell.length_b   1.000
_cell.length_c   1.000
_cell.angle_alpha   90.00
_cell.angle_beta   90.00
_cell.angle_gamma   90.00
#
_symmetry.space_group_name_H-M   'P 1'
#
loop_
_entity.id
_entity.type
_entity.pdbx_description
1 polymer ?
#
loop_
_entity_poly.entity_id
_entity_poly.type
_entity_poly.pdbx_seq_one_letter_code
_entity_poly.pdbx_strand_id
1 'polypeptide(L)'
;MRGKGILKLDVQFAEHLAIEGGYKLLGIVDVCIIELSLWKTSEETKSLVEMMDIMAKLGFRFYDEVGYWRMPQTGTLFQKDILFVKNPLYLEPGQVI
;
A
#
# COMPACT_ATOMS: atom_id res chain seq x y z
N MET A 1 -12.49 -10.83 17.27
CA MET A 1 -11.64 -9.75 17.84
C MET A 1 -12.05 -8.45 17.16
N ARG A 2 -12.24 -7.35 17.91
CA ARG A 2 -12.70 -6.03 17.41
C ARG A 2 -11.56 -5.01 17.67
N GLY A 3 -10.91 -4.55 16.60
CA GLY A 3 -9.73 -3.66 16.62
C GLY A 3 -8.70 -4.16 15.61
N LYS A 4 -8.68 -3.72 14.34
CA LYS A 4 -8.53 -2.35 13.77
C LYS A 4 -7.10 -1.81 13.79
N GLY A 5 -6.15 -2.61 13.29
CA GLY A 5 -4.77 -2.19 13.14
C GLY A 5 -4.57 -1.28 11.92
N ILE A 6 -3.74 -0.26 12.09
CA ILE A 6 -3.13 0.48 10.98
C ILE A 6 -1.69 -0.03 10.84
N LEU A 7 -1.33 -0.49 9.66
CA LEU A 7 0.03 -0.89 9.32
C LEU A 7 0.66 0.19 8.46
N LYS A 8 1.82 0.73 8.85
CA LYS A 8 2.67 1.51 7.94
C LYS A 8 3.84 0.63 7.48
N LEU A 9 4.04 0.54 6.19
CA LEU A 9 5.20 -0.09 5.57
C LEU A 9 6.03 0.97 4.88
N ASP A 10 7.18 1.23 5.47
CA ASP A 10 8.20 2.17 4.99
C ASP A 10 9.51 1.38 4.91
N VAL A 11 9.50 0.41 4.00
CA VAL A 11 10.57 -0.56 3.81
C VAL A 11 10.98 -0.49 2.35
N GLN A 12 11.98 0.34 2.10
CA GLN A 12 12.40 0.70 0.76
C GLN A 12 12.63 -0.53 -0.12
N PHE A 13 11.86 -0.63 -1.20
CA PHE A 13 12.01 -1.61 -2.28
C PHE A 13 11.72 -3.07 -1.91
N ALA A 14 11.34 -3.35 -0.66
CA ALA A 14 11.11 -4.69 -0.12
C ALA A 14 9.70 -4.87 0.46
N GLU A 15 8.76 -3.99 0.09
CA GLU A 15 7.39 -3.96 0.61
C GLU A 15 6.66 -5.28 0.35
N HIS A 16 6.86 -5.85 -0.84
CA HIS A 16 6.31 -7.16 -1.22
C HIS A 16 6.83 -8.31 -0.34
N LEU A 17 8.12 -8.30 0.03
CA LEU A 17 8.71 -9.32 0.91
C LEU A 17 8.19 -9.18 2.35
N ALA A 18 8.04 -7.94 2.83
CA ALA A 18 7.47 -7.67 4.14
C ALA A 18 6.00 -8.12 4.23
N ILE A 19 5.23 -7.89 3.17
CA ILE A 19 3.85 -8.38 3.04
C ILE A 19 3.79 -9.91 3.04
N GLU A 20 4.66 -10.56 2.25
CA GLU A 20 4.72 -12.02 2.16
C GLU A 20 5.08 -12.66 3.51
N GLY A 21 6.15 -12.20 4.15
CA GLY A 21 6.58 -12.69 5.46
C GLY A 21 5.58 -12.37 6.58
N GLY A 22 4.87 -11.25 6.46
CA GLY A 22 3.91 -10.74 7.44
C GLY A 22 2.45 -11.15 7.20
N TYR A 23 2.15 -12.02 6.25
CA TYR A 23 0.76 -12.22 5.76
C TYR A 23 -0.27 -12.51 6.86
N LYS A 24 0.11 -13.24 7.92
CA LYS A 24 -0.79 -13.54 9.05
C LYS A 24 -1.25 -12.28 9.79
N LEU A 25 -0.39 -11.25 9.86
CA LEU A 25 -0.71 -9.97 10.49
C LEU A 25 -1.81 -9.23 9.71
N LEU A 26 -1.84 -9.36 8.38
CA LEU A 26 -2.86 -8.73 7.54
C LEU A 26 -4.27 -9.21 7.86
N GLY A 27 -4.42 -10.35 8.53
CA GLY A 27 -5.70 -10.84 9.05
C GLY A 27 -6.39 -9.87 10.01
N ILE A 28 -5.60 -9.10 10.79
CA ILE A 28 -6.10 -8.19 11.84
C ILE A 28 -5.86 -6.70 11.54
N VAL A 29 -5.28 -6.39 10.37
CA VAL A 29 -5.06 -5.03 9.89
C VAL A 29 -6.24 -4.60 9.02
N ASP A 30 -6.73 -3.40 9.28
CA ASP A 30 -7.85 -2.78 8.55
C ASP A 30 -7.37 -1.82 7.47
N VAL A 31 -6.22 -1.20 7.71
CA VAL A 31 -5.66 -0.14 6.88
C VAL A 31 -4.16 -0.33 6.75
N CYS A 32 -3.64 -0.22 5.53
CA CYS A 32 -2.21 -0.18 5.27
C CYS A 32 -1.83 1.18 4.64
N ILE A 33 -0.76 1.79 5.10
CA ILE A 33 -0.10 2.91 4.42
C ILE A 33 1.24 2.37 3.94
N ILE A 34 1.47 2.34 2.63
CA ILE A 34 2.69 1.76 2.06
C ILE A 34 3.36 2.81 1.18
N GLU A 35 4.63 3.10 1.44
CA GLU A 35 5.43 3.92 0.52
C GLU A 35 5.82 3.05 -0.68
N LEU A 36 5.43 3.47 -1.89
CA LEU A 36 5.57 2.68 -3.11
C LEU A 36 6.30 3.46 -4.20
N SER A 37 7.25 2.79 -4.84
CA SER A 37 8.01 3.34 -5.97
C SER A 37 7.18 3.37 -7.24
N LEU A 38 7.17 4.50 -7.96
CA LEU A 38 6.42 4.64 -9.22
C LEU A 38 6.96 3.74 -10.33
N TRP A 39 8.25 3.40 -10.31
CA TRP A 39 8.89 2.47 -11.22
C TRP A 39 9.84 1.55 -10.48
N LYS A 40 10.21 0.44 -11.12
CA LYS A 40 11.19 -0.51 -10.59
C LYS A 40 12.59 0.10 -10.59
N THR A 41 13.32 -0.08 -9.48
CA THR A 41 14.75 0.24 -9.41
C THR A 41 15.64 -0.95 -9.76
N SER A 42 15.08 -2.16 -9.66
CA SER A 42 15.69 -3.44 -10.10
C SER A 42 14.60 -4.47 -10.39
N GLU A 43 14.97 -5.61 -11.01
CA GLU A 43 14.00 -6.64 -11.45
C GLU A 43 13.21 -7.25 -10.30
N GLU A 44 13.86 -7.36 -9.14
CA GLU A 44 13.32 -7.95 -7.91
C GLU A 44 12.29 -7.04 -7.23
N THR A 45 12.36 -5.73 -7.49
CA THR A 45 11.47 -4.74 -6.88
C THR A 45 10.11 -4.69 -7.55
N LYS A 46 9.12 -4.13 -6.84
CA LYS A 46 7.78 -3.91 -7.37
C LYS A 46 7.53 -2.43 -7.57
N SER A 47 6.95 -2.11 -8.72
CA SER A 47 6.35 -0.81 -8.97
C SER A 47 5.05 -0.65 -8.19
N LEU A 48 4.56 0.58 -8.09
CA LEU A 48 3.28 0.92 -7.50
C LEU A 48 2.16 0.10 -8.14
N VAL A 49 2.15 -0.06 -9.47
CA VAL A 49 1.11 -0.82 -10.19
C VAL A 49 1.10 -2.30 -9.79
N GLU A 50 2.27 -2.92 -9.68
CA GLU A 50 2.37 -4.32 -9.23
C GLU A 50 1.95 -4.47 -7.75
N MET A 51 2.31 -3.52 -6.91
CA MET A 51 1.90 -3.53 -5.49
C MET A 51 0.40 -3.30 -5.32
N MET A 52 -0.23 -2.48 -6.16
CA MET A 52 -1.69 -2.35 -6.19
C MET A 52 -2.37 -3.69 -6.49
N ASP A 53 -1.87 -4.45 -7.47
CA ASP A 53 -2.41 -5.78 -7.80
C ASP A 53 -2.23 -6.78 -6.65
N ILE A 54 -1.07 -6.76 -5.99
CA ILE A 54 -0.81 -7.60 -4.79
C ILE A 54 -1.79 -7.26 -3.67
N MET A 55 -1.96 -5.97 -3.33
CA MET A 55 -2.86 -5.54 -2.27
C MET A 55 -4.33 -5.85 -2.58
N ALA A 56 -4.74 -5.69 -3.85
CA ALA A 56 -6.07 -6.06 -4.31
C ALA A 56 -6.36 -7.55 -4.10
N LYS A 57 -5.42 -8.44 -4.45
CA LYS A 57 -5.54 -9.89 -4.21
C LYS A 57 -5.62 -10.25 -2.72
N LEU A 58 -5.10 -9.39 -1.85
CA LEU A 58 -5.15 -9.53 -0.39
C LEU A 58 -6.43 -8.92 0.22
N GLY A 59 -7.36 -8.41 -0.59
CA GLY A 59 -8.63 -7.85 -0.13
C GLY A 59 -8.55 -6.39 0.34
N PHE A 60 -7.48 -5.69 -0.03
CA PHE A 60 -7.30 -4.27 0.23
C PHE A 60 -7.56 -3.46 -1.04
N ARG A 61 -8.28 -2.35 -0.91
CA ARG A 61 -8.54 -1.40 -1.99
C ARG A 61 -7.61 -0.20 -1.85
N PHE A 62 -7.07 0.30 -2.95
CA PHE A 62 -6.56 1.67 -3.01
C PHE A 62 -7.66 2.62 -2.53
N TYR A 63 -7.34 3.51 -1.60
CA TYR A 63 -8.30 4.44 -1.02
C TYR A 63 -7.89 5.90 -1.20
N ASP A 64 -6.63 6.24 -0.95
CA ASP A 64 -6.12 7.61 -1.12
C ASP A 64 -4.58 7.66 -1.26
N GLU A 65 -4.05 8.82 -1.66
CA GLU A 65 -2.63 9.15 -1.62
C GLU A 65 -2.36 10.10 -0.44
N VAL A 66 -1.54 9.68 0.52
CA VAL A 66 -1.36 10.41 1.79
C VAL A 66 0.02 11.03 1.97
N GLY A 67 0.90 10.86 1.00
CA GLY A 67 2.28 11.33 1.06
C GLY A 67 3.03 11.04 -0.24
N TYR A 68 4.21 11.63 -0.36
CA TYR A 68 5.07 11.43 -1.52
C TYR A 68 6.52 11.78 -1.20
N TRP A 69 7.42 11.20 -1.97
CA TRP A 69 8.84 11.55 -1.97
C TRP A 69 9.33 11.87 -3.38
N ARG A 70 10.19 12.88 -3.48
CA ARG A 70 10.79 13.38 -4.71
C ARG A 70 12.30 13.24 -4.64
N MET A 71 12.92 12.91 -5.76
CA MET A 71 14.37 12.88 -5.89
C MET A 71 14.96 14.26 -5.59
N PRO A 72 15.89 14.41 -4.63
CA PRO A 72 16.46 15.71 -4.28
C PRO A 72 17.17 16.41 -5.45
N GLN A 73 17.76 15.63 -6.37
CA GLN A 73 18.58 16.16 -7.46
C GLN A 73 17.76 16.75 -8.60
N THR A 74 16.59 16.17 -8.88
CA THR A 74 15.79 16.50 -10.08
C THR A 74 14.40 17.03 -9.74
N GLY A 75 13.94 16.87 -8.49
CA GLY A 75 12.56 17.13 -8.09
C GLY A 75 11.54 16.13 -8.67
N THR A 76 12.01 15.09 -9.38
CA THR A 76 11.15 14.07 -9.98
C THR A 76 10.40 13.31 -8.88
N LEU A 77 9.09 13.16 -9.04
CA LEU A 77 8.28 12.32 -8.17
C LEU A 77 8.72 10.87 -8.33
N PHE A 78 9.05 10.21 -7.23
CA PHE A 78 9.59 8.86 -7.25
C PHE A 78 8.75 7.87 -6.44
N GLN A 79 8.28 8.29 -5.27
CA GLN A 79 7.49 7.45 -4.38
C GLN A 79 6.21 8.13 -3.91
N LYS A 80 5.23 7.32 -3.58
CA LYS A 80 3.92 7.73 -3.08
C LYS A 80 3.56 6.89 -1.86
N ASP A 81 3.07 7.53 -0.81
CA ASP A 81 2.42 6.83 0.30
C ASP A 81 0.97 6.55 -0.07
N ILE A 82 0.64 5.28 -0.25
CA ILE A 82 -0.70 4.86 -0.64
C ILE A 82 -1.44 4.30 0.56
N LEU A 83 -2.62 4.86 0.82
CA LEU A 83 -3.58 4.36 1.79
C LEU A 83 -4.43 3.26 1.15
N PHE A 84 -4.30 2.06 1.68
CA PHE A 84 -5.11 0.91 1.34
C PHE A 84 -6.07 0.57 2.48
N VAL A 85 -7.34 0.30 2.16
CA VAL A 85 -8.38 -0.04 3.14
C VAL A 85 -8.94 -1.42 2.84
N LYS A 86 -9.10 -2.24 3.88
CA LYS A 86 -9.61 -3.61 3.78
C LYS A 86 -11.14 -3.62 3.62
N ASN A 87 -11.66 -4.57 2.85
CA ASN A 87 -13.10 -4.82 2.78
C ASN A 87 -13.64 -5.29 4.16
N PRO A 88 -14.82 -4.85 4.65
CA PRO A 88 -15.81 -3.94 4.04
C PRO A 88 -15.71 -2.48 4.54
N LEU A 89 -14.53 -2.00 4.91
CA LEU A 89 -14.39 -0.73 5.62
C LEU A 89 -14.38 0.51 4.72
N TYR A 90 -14.50 0.32 3.40
CA TYR A 90 -14.64 1.39 2.42
C TYR A 90 -16.05 1.39 1.83
N LEU A 91 -16.50 2.55 1.33
CA LEU A 91 -17.78 2.65 0.64
C LEU A 91 -17.74 1.89 -0.69
N GLU A 92 -18.77 1.10 -0.94
CA GLU A 92 -18.99 0.51 -2.25
C GLU A 92 -19.67 1.52 -3.20
N PRO A 93 -19.39 1.45 -4.51
CA PRO A 93 -20.05 2.30 -5.49
C PRO A 93 -21.58 2.29 -5.31
N GLY A 94 -22.18 3.46 -5.14
CA GLY A 94 -23.62 3.62 -4.96
C GLY A 94 -24.12 3.70 -3.51
N GLN A 95 -23.24 3.57 -2.51
CA GLN A 95 -23.60 3.92 -1.13
C GLN A 95 -23.68 5.45 -0.99
N VAL A 96 -24.88 5.96 -0.68
CA VAL A 96 -25.14 7.39 -0.41
C VAL A 96 -24.83 7.67 1.07
N ILE A 97 -24.12 8.76 1.32
CA ILE A 97 -23.70 9.21 2.67
C ILE A 97 -24.69 10.21 3.25
#